data_AF-A0A932JIR8-F1
#
_entry.id   AF-A0A932JIR8-F1
#
_cell.length_a   1.000
_cell.length_b   1.000
_cell.length_c   1.000
_cell.angle_alpha   90.00
_cell.angle_beta   90.00
_cell.angle_gamma   90.00
#
_symmetry.space_group_name_H-M   'P 1'
#
loop_
_entity.id
_entity.type
_entity.pdbx_description
1 polymer ?
#
loop_
_entity_poly.entity_id
_entity_poly.type
_entity_poly.pdbx_seq_one_letter_code
_entity_poly.pdbx_strand_id
1 'polypeptide(L)' 'MVKITKTPTKKGGYQYKVTIPTEIATLKNWDENTEILFVPFVQDPKTELDKDSPIVLKEIRKDG' A
#
# COMPACT_ATOMS: atom_id res chain seq x y z
N MET A 1 12.89 -5.98 -0.29
CA MET A 1 12.11 -6.34 -1.50
C MET A 1 10.65 -6.50 -1.08
N VAL A 2 9.71 -5.81 -1.72
CA VAL A 2 8.27 -5.93 -1.40
C VAL A 2 7.74 -7.23 -2.01
N LYS A 3 7.12 -8.09 -1.20
CA LYS A 3 6.52 -9.34 -1.68
C LYS A 3 5.03 -9.16 -1.86
N ILE A 4 4.54 -9.44 -3.07
CA ILE A 4 3.11 -9.46 -3.40
C ILE A 4 2.67 -10.93 -3.50
N THR A 5 1.72 -11.33 -2.66
CA THR A 5 1.10 -12.66 -2.72
C THR A 5 -0.32 -12.52 -3.26
N LYS A 6 -0.66 -13.29 -4.30
CA LYS A 6 -2.00 -13.34 -4.89
C LYS A 6 -2.71 -14.62 -4.42
N THR A 7 -3.88 -14.48 -3.81
CA THR A 7 -4.66 -15.61 -3.29
C THR A 7 -6.08 -15.58 -3.87
N PRO A 8 -6.60 -16.67 -4.47
CA PRO A 8 -7.99 -16.75 -4.92
C PRO A 8 -8.96 -16.60 -3.73
N THR A 9 -10.04 -15.84 -3.91
CA THR A 9 -11.09 -15.69 -2.90
C THR A 9 -12.25 -16.64 -3.16
N LYS A 10 -12.97 -17.04 -2.11
CA LYS A 10 -14.14 -17.93 -2.21
C LYS A 10 -15.27 -17.37 -3.09
N LYS A 11 -15.28 -16.06 -3.37
CA LYS A 11 -16.30 -15.36 -4.18
C LYS A 11 -15.88 -15.13 -5.63
N GLY A 12 -14.83 -15.80 -6.12
CA GLY A 12 -14.41 -15.70 -7.52
C GLY A 12 -13.54 -14.49 -7.86
N GLY A 13 -12.82 -13.94 -6.88
CA GLY A 13 -11.86 -12.85 -7.09
C GLY A 13 -10.45 -13.19 -6.59
N TYR A 14 -9.60 -12.17 -6.47
CA TYR A 14 -8.25 -12.31 -5.89
C TYR A 14 -8.05 -11.33 -4.75
N GLN A 15 -7.44 -11.81 -3.67
CA GLN A 15 -6.89 -10.99 -2.61
C GLN A 15 -5.39 -10.85 -2.85
N TYR A 16 -4.89 -9.62 -2.87
CA TYR A 16 -3.47 -9.32 -2.96
C TYR A 16 -2.97 -8.92 -1.59
N LYS A 17 -1.92 -9.60 -1.10
CA LYS A 17 -1.23 -9.26 0.15
C LYS A 17 0.11 -8.62 -0.21
N VAL A 18 0.31 -7.39 0.23
CA VAL A 18 1.59 -6.68 0.16
C VAL A 18 2.29 -6.83 1.50
N THR A 19 3.51 -7.36 1.49
CA THR A 19 4.32 -7.46 2.71
C THR A 19 5.21 -6.23 2.81
N ILE A 20 4.99 -5.41 3.84
CA ILE A 20 5.85 -4.27 4.16
C ILE A 20 7.09 -4.82 4.89
N PRO A 21 8.32 -4.54 4.42
CA PRO A 21 9.55 -4.90 5.13
C PRO A 21 9.58 -4.32 6.54
N THR A 22 10.03 -5.11 7.51
CA THR A 22 10.06 -4.71 8.93
C THR A 22 10.89 -3.44 9.14
N GLU A 23 11.93 -3.23 8.36
CA GLU A 23 12.78 -2.04 8.44
C GLU A 23 12.00 -0.75 8.13
N ILE A 24 11.05 -0.80 7.19
CA ILE A 24 10.18 0.34 6.85
C ILE A 24 9.20 0.59 8.00
N ALA A 25 8.58 -0.46 8.53
CA ALA A 25 7.66 -0.35 9.65
C ALA A 25 8.36 0.27 10.88
N THR A 26 9.56 -0.22 11.23
CA THR A 26 10.37 0.33 12.32
C THR A 26 10.77 1.78 12.07
N LEU A 27 11.26 2.12 10.87
CA LEU A 27 11.65 3.50 10.53
C LEU A 27 10.49 4.49 10.66
N LYS A 28 9.27 4.04 10.35
CA LYS A 28 8.05 4.85 10.41
C LYS A 28 7.30 4.72 11.73
N ASN A 29 7.79 3.90 12.67
CA ASN A 29 7.13 3.55 13.93
C ASN A 29 5.69 3.04 13.73
N TRP A 30 5.49 2.22 12.69
CA TRP A 30 4.23 1.56 12.42
C TRP A 30 4.13 0.25 13.18
N ASP A 31 2.93 -0.03 13.69
CA ASP A 31 2.55 -1.28 14.33
C ASP A 31 1.44 -2.00 13.54
N GLU A 32 0.93 -3.10 14.09
CA GLU A 32 -0.16 -3.88 13.50
C GLU A 32 -1.51 -3.16 13.45
N ASN A 33 -1.66 -2.07 14.21
CA ASN A 33 -2.88 -1.27 14.30
C ASN A 33 -2.80 0.00 13.43
N THR A 34 -1.65 0.27 12.82
CA THR A 34 -1.43 1.47 12.04
C THR A 34 -2.24 1.45 10.76
N GLU A 35 -3.11 2.45 10.60
CA GLU A 35 -3.87 2.65 9.36
C GLU A 35 -2.99 3.32 8.30
N ILE A 36 -2.91 2.70 7.11
CA ILE A 36 -2.07 3.15 6.00
C ILE A 36 -2.95 3.40 4.78
N LEU A 37 -2.73 4.54 4.12
CA LEU A 37 -3.32 4.89 2.84
C LEU A 37 -2.32 4.63 1.70
N PHE A 38 -2.79 3.95 0.65
CA PHE A 38 -2.07 3.79 -0.61
C PHE A 38 -2.48 4.93 -1.54
N VAL A 39 -1.55 5.80 -1.90
CA VAL A 39 -1.80 6.95 -2.78
C VAL A 39 -0.98 6.78 -4.06
N PRO A 40 -1.60 6.78 -5.25
CA PRO A 40 -0.86 6.83 -6.51
C PRO A 40 0.04 8.07 -6.53
N PHE A 41 1.30 7.90 -6.89
CA PHE A 41 2.26 8.98 -7.01
C PHE A 41 2.25 9.51 -8.44
N VAL A 42 1.39 10.52 -8.65
CA VAL A 42 1.23 11.18 -9.93
C VAL A 42 2.18 12.37 -10.01
N GLN A 43 3.12 12.35 -10.96
CA GLN A 43 4.02 13.49 -11.21
C GLN A 43 3.37 14.58 -12.06
N ASP A 44 2.54 14.20 -13.02
CA ASP A 44 1.74 15.10 -13.86
C ASP A 44 0.26 14.76 -13.72
N PRO A 45 -0.61 15.68 -13.26
CA PRO A 45 -2.04 15.43 -13.04
C PRO A 45 -2.82 15.04 -14.31
N LYS A 46 -2.23 15.18 -15.51
CA LYS A 46 -2.82 14.72 -16.77
C LYS A 46 -2.48 13.27 -17.12
N THR A 47 -1.57 12.65 -16.38
CA THR A 47 -1.18 11.26 -16.62
C THR A 47 -2.27 10.34 -16.10
N GLU A 48 -2.81 9.49 -16.97
CA GLU A 48 -3.74 8.45 -16.56
C GLU A 48 -3.03 7.43 -15.67
N LEU A 49 -3.74 6.93 -14.65
CA LEU A 49 -3.23 5.89 -13.78
C LEU A 49 -3.28 4.54 -14.48
N ASP A 50 -2.16 3.83 -14.43
CA ASP A 50 -2.03 2.46 -14.93
C ASP A 50 -1.44 1.52 -13.88
N LYS A 51 -1.22 0.26 -14.27
CA LYS A 51 -0.67 -0.78 -13.39
C LYS A 51 0.80 -0.55 -12.99
N ASP A 52 1.52 0.29 -13.73
CA ASP A 52 2.94 0.56 -13.54
C ASP A 52 3.16 1.88 -12.76
N SER A 53 2.07 2.63 -12.54
CA SER A 53 2.05 3.88 -11.78
C SER A 53 2.54 3.64 -10.35
N PRO A 54 3.57 4.37 -9.88
CA PRO A 54 4.12 4.19 -8.54
C PRO A 54 3.09 4.55 -7.48
N ILE A 55 3.20 3.90 -6.31
CA ILE A 55 2.32 4.14 -5.17
C ILE A 55 3.18 4.56 -3.97
N VAL A 56 2.73 5.58 -3.24
CA VAL A 56 3.27 5.96 -1.94
C VAL A 56 2.38 5.48 -0.81
N LEU A 57 3.00 5.18 0.33
CA LEU A 57 2.31 4.81 1.56
C LEU A 57 2.29 6.03 2.49
N LYS A 58 1.10 6.43 2.94
CA LYS A 58 0.92 7.53 3.90
C LYS A 58 0.22 7.00 5.15
N GLU A 59 0.75 7.33 6.31
CA GLU A 59 0.09 7.08 7.59
C GLU A 59 -1.18 7.94 7.70
N ILE A 60 -2.29 7.35 8.14
CA ILE A 60 -3.49 8.09 8.50
C ILE A 60 -3.39 8.47 9.98
N ARG A 61 -3.22 9.75 10.26
CA ARG A 61 -3.36 10.28 11.62
C ARG A 61 -4.79 10.75 11.80
N LYS A 62 -5.49 10.16 12.78
CA LYS A 62 -6.74 10.71 13.26
C LYS A 62 -6.35 11.87 14.17
N ASP A 63 -6.45 13.09 13.67
CA ASP A 63 -6.33 14.27 14.55
C ASP A 63 -7.46 14.17 15.59
N GLY A 64 -7.08 14.22 16.87
CA GLY A 64 -7.98 14.13 18.01
C GLY A 64 -8.72 15.42 18.30
#